data_AF-A0A968IW91-F1
#
_entry.id   AF-A0A968IW91-F1
#
_cell.length_a   1.000
_cell.length_b   1.000
_cell.length_c   1.000
_cell.angle_alpha   90.00
_cell.angle_beta   90.00
_cell.angle_gamma   90.00
#
_symmetry.space_group_name_H-M   'P 1'
#
loop_
_entity.id
_entity.type
_entity.pdbx_description
1 polymer ?
#
loop_
_entity_poly.entity_id
_entity_poly.type
_entity_poly.pdbx_seq_one_letter_code
_entity_poly.pdbx_strand_id
1 'polypeptide(L)'
;MEVATGQTLPNSFPDRPEEILLVLTAEDLAFAPQTYFAVGAAGELSFQTFADAETWQAAQPVARLVLVLRQPRILDETFAQELWVVEE
;
A
#
# COMPACT_ATOMS: atom_id res chain seq x y z
N MET A 1 16.60 3.74 -1.11
CA MET A 1 15.16 3.56 -1.35
C MET A 1 14.91 2.08 -1.17
N GLU A 2 14.40 1.69 -0.01
CA GLU A 2 14.34 0.29 0.40
C GLU A 2 13.09 -0.35 -0.23
N VAL A 3 13.30 -1.41 -0.99
CA VAL A 3 12.24 -2.04 -1.78
C VAL A 3 11.44 -2.95 -0.86
N ALA A 4 10.15 -2.66 -0.70
CA ALA A 4 9.19 -3.46 0.04
C ALA A 4 8.86 -4.78 -0.70
N THR A 5 9.80 -5.73 -0.78
CA THR A 5 9.54 -7.06 -1.36
C THR A 5 9.04 -8.05 -0.31
N GLY A 6 8.00 -8.83 -0.64
CA GLY A 6 7.52 -9.95 0.19
C GLY A 6 6.18 -9.74 0.91
N GLN A 7 5.46 -8.66 0.62
CA GLN A 7 4.22 -8.33 1.30
C GLN A 7 3.00 -8.76 0.48
N THR A 8 2.06 -9.45 1.13
CA THR A 8 0.80 -9.90 0.52
C THR A 8 -0.21 -8.77 0.38
N LEU A 9 0.21 -7.61 -0.14
CA LEU A 9 -0.75 -6.63 -0.63
C LEU A 9 -1.32 -7.18 -1.94
N PRO A 10 -2.65 -7.29 -2.10
CA PRO A 10 -3.25 -7.83 -3.31
C PRO A 10 -2.67 -7.14 -4.54
N ASN A 11 -2.09 -7.89 -5.48
CA ASN A 11 -1.46 -7.30 -6.66
C ASN A 11 -2.52 -7.07 -7.75
N SER A 12 -2.43 -5.93 -8.45
CA SER A 12 -3.27 -5.69 -9.63
C SER A 12 -2.84 -6.51 -10.85
N PHE A 13 -1.60 -7.01 -10.87
CA PHE A 13 -1.02 -7.82 -11.93
C PHE A 13 -0.51 -9.16 -11.35
N PRO A 14 -1.22 -10.28 -11.56
CA PRO A 14 -0.83 -11.57 -10.96
C PRO A 14 0.54 -12.07 -11.43
N ASP A 15 0.96 -11.69 -12.65
CA ASP A 15 2.15 -12.25 -13.31
C ASP A 15 3.40 -11.37 -13.19
N ARG A 16 3.33 -10.20 -12.52
CA ARG A 16 4.49 -9.29 -12.38
C ARG A 16 4.46 -8.49 -11.08
N PRO A 17 5.64 -8.16 -10.51
CA PRO A 17 5.72 -7.18 -9.42
C PRO A 17 5.25 -5.80 -9.91
N GLU A 18 4.63 -5.04 -9.00
CA GLU A 18 4.14 -3.68 -9.25
C GLU A 18 4.81 -2.71 -8.26
N GLU A 19 5.28 -1.57 -8.78
CA GLU A 19 5.68 -0.46 -7.92
C GLU A 19 4.44 0.26 -7.39
N ILE A 20 4.36 0.37 -6.06
CA ILE A 20 3.26 1.01 -5.36
C ILE A 20 3.81 2.05 -4.39
N LEU A 21 3.03 3.10 -4.17
CA LEU A 21 3.30 4.10 -3.15
C LEU A 21 2.35 3.87 -1.96
N LEU A 22 2.92 3.67 -0.78
CA LEU A 22 2.19 3.47 0.46
C LEU A 22 2.20 4.76 1.28
N VAL A 23 1.03 5.18 1.75
CA VAL A 23 0.90 6.26 2.71
C VAL A 23 0.55 5.67 4.08
N LEU A 24 1.39 5.99 5.05
CA LEU A 24 1.33 5.49 6.43
C LEU A 24 1.08 6.66 7.38
N THR A 25 0.41 6.39 8.49
CA THR A 25 0.36 7.32 9.62
C THR A 25 0.72 6.62 10.93
N ALA A 26 1.50 7.30 11.76
CA ALA A 26 1.83 6.86 13.12
C ALA A 26 0.81 7.38 14.15
N GLU A 27 -0.12 8.25 13.74
CA GLU A 27 -1.17 8.79 14.60
C GLU A 27 -2.33 7.80 14.73
N ASP A 28 -2.97 7.79 15.90
CA ASP A 28 -4.15 6.97 16.21
C ASP A 28 -3.97 5.48 15.85
N LEU A 29 -2.88 4.90 16.36
CA LEU A 29 -2.60 3.46 16.30
C LEU A 29 -3.55 2.69 17.23
N ALA A 30 -4.79 2.53 16.79
CA ALA A 30 -5.75 1.64 17.39
C ALA A 30 -5.81 0.32 16.60
N PHE A 31 -5.97 -0.79 17.30
CA PHE A 31 -6.25 -2.06 16.66
C PHE A 31 -7.55 -1.97 15.84
N ALA A 32 -7.46 -2.39 14.58
CA ALA A 32 -8.58 -2.47 13.67
C ALA A 32 -8.45 -3.76 12.84
N PRO A 33 -9.44 -4.66 12.87
CA PRO A 33 -9.42 -5.87 12.05
C PRO A 33 -9.31 -5.53 10.57
N GLN A 34 -8.57 -6.34 9.80
CA GLN A 34 -8.35 -6.17 8.35
C GLN A 34 -7.55 -4.92 7.94
N THR A 35 -7.09 -4.10 8.89
CA THR A 35 -6.16 -3.00 8.62
C THR A 35 -4.72 -3.51 8.58
N TYR A 36 -3.96 -3.04 7.60
CA TYR A 36 -2.52 -3.30 7.53
C TYR A 36 -1.78 -2.33 8.43
N PHE A 37 -0.80 -2.85 9.16
CA PHE A 37 0.12 -2.06 9.96
C PHE A 37 1.56 -2.36 9.55
N ALA A 38 2.42 -1.35 9.68
CA ALA A 38 3.85 -1.50 9.55
C ALA A 38 4.46 -1.92 10.90
N VAL A 39 5.31 -2.93 10.87
CA VAL A 39 6.05 -3.45 12.03
C VAL A 39 7.55 -3.37 11.72
N GLY A 40 8.32 -2.83 12.66
CA GLY A 40 9.77 -2.73 12.52
C GLY A 40 10.47 -3.92 13.18
N ALA A 41 11.34 -4.62 12.44
CA ALA A 41 12.20 -5.67 12.99
C ALA A 41 13.56 -5.67 12.29
N ALA A 42 14.66 -5.73 13.07
CA ALA A 42 16.03 -5.79 12.55
C ALA A 42 16.43 -4.67 11.56
N GLY A 43 15.80 -3.50 11.66
CA GLY A 43 16.03 -2.36 10.77
C GLY A 43 15.15 -2.35 9.52
N GLU A 44 14.32 -3.36 9.32
CA GLU A 44 13.41 -3.47 8.18
C GLU A 44 11.96 -3.24 8.62
N LEU A 45 11.13 -2.79 7.67
CA LEU A 45 9.68 -2.68 7.85
C LEU A 45 8.96 -3.81 7.11
N SER A 46 8.14 -4.56 7.85
CA SER A 46 7.16 -5.50 7.30
C SER A 46 5.75 -4.96 7.46
N PHE A 47 4.82 -5.44 6.64
CA PHE A 47 3.44 -4.98 6.66
C PHE A 47 2.51 -6.18 6.75
N GLN A 48 1.59 -6.14 7.71
CA GLN A 48 0.72 -7.27 8.00
C GLN A 48 -0.59 -6.83 8.62
N THR A 49 -1.60 -7.69 8.50
CA THR A 49 -2.83 -7.61 9.28
C THR A 49 -2.72 -8.51 10.51
N PHE A 50 -3.59 -8.27 11.48
CA PHE A 50 -3.65 -9.04 12.72
C PHE A 50 -5.05 -9.62 12.91
N ALA A 51 -5.13 -10.86 13.39
CA ALA A 51 -6.39 -11.54 13.63
C ALA A 51 -7.09 -11.01 14.90
N ASP A 52 -6.31 -10.58 15.90
CA ASP A 52 -6.78 -10.13 17.19
C ASP A 52 -5.89 -9.01 17.78
N ALA A 53 -6.37 -8.37 18.83
CA ALA A 53 -5.70 -7.25 19.47
C ALA A 53 -4.43 -7.67 20.25
N GLU A 54 -4.38 -8.90 20.75
CA GLU A 54 -3.24 -9.40 21.54
C GLU A 54 -2.01 -9.57 20.65
N THR A 55 -2.17 -10.22 19.49
CA THR A 55 -1.11 -10.38 18.49
C THR A 55 -0.66 -9.04 17.92
N TRP A 56 -1.59 -8.11 17.69
CA TRP A 56 -1.29 -6.74 17.29
C TRP A 56 -0.44 -6.02 18.35
N GLN A 57 -0.82 -6.10 19.63
CA GLN A 57 -0.11 -5.42 20.70
C GLN A 57 1.31 -5.99 20.90
N ALA A 58 1.46 -7.32 20.82
CA ALA A 58 2.75 -8.00 20.94
C ALA A 58 3.73 -7.60 19.81
N ALA A 59 3.21 -7.32 18.61
CA ALA A 59 4.03 -6.92 17.47
C ALA A 59 4.45 -5.45 17.47
N GLN A 60 3.87 -4.62 18.35
CA GLN A 60 4.21 -3.18 18.49
C GLN A 60 4.27 -2.42 17.15
N PRO A 61 3.16 -2.37 16.39
CA PRO A 61 3.13 -1.68 15.11
C PRO A 61 3.45 -0.19 15.27
N VAL A 62 4.20 0.33 14.30
CA VAL A 62 4.74 1.70 14.32
C VAL A 62 3.96 2.66 13.44
N ALA A 63 3.13 2.14 12.53
CA ALA A 63 2.23 2.93 11.70
C ALA A 63 1.10 2.06 11.14
N ARG A 64 -0.02 2.70 10.78
CA ARG A 64 -1.12 2.07 10.00
C ARG A 64 -1.07 2.51 8.55
N LEU A 65 -1.42 1.60 7.64
CA LEU A 65 -1.59 1.90 6.23
C LEU A 65 -2.90 2.67 6.01
N VAL A 66 -2.80 3.82 5.35
CA VAL A 66 -3.95 4.70 5.05
C VAL A 66 -4.33 4.62 3.59
N LEU A 67 -3.34 4.56 2.70
CA LEU A 67 -3.57 4.59 1.26
C LEU A 67 -2.54 3.74 0.52
N VAL A 68 -3.02 3.01 -0.49
CA VAL A 68 -2.20 2.31 -1.48
C VAL A 68 -2.42 2.99 -2.82
N LEU A 69 -1.42 3.69 -3.33
CA LEU A 69 -1.41 4.26 -4.66
C LEU A 69 -0.69 3.32 -5.62
N ARG A 70 -1.32 3.09 -6.76
CA ARG A 70 -0.81 2.27 -7.84
C ARG A 70 -0.58 3.12 -9.07
N GLN A 71 0.27 2.63 -9.97
CA GLN A 71 0.46 3.26 -11.27
C GLN A 71 -0.91 3.33 -11.98
N PRO A 72 -1.30 4.50 -12.52
CA PRO A 72 -2.53 4.58 -13.30
C PRO A 72 -2.43 3.63 -14.49
N ARG A 73 -3.52 2.92 -14.78
CA ARG A 73 -3.64 2.10 -15.98
C ARG A 73 -3.81 3.05 -17.18
N ILE A 74 -2.73 3.66 -17.64
CA ILE A 74 -2.75 4.40 -18.90
C ILE A 74 -2.77 3.34 -20.01
N LEU A 75 -3.96 3.08 -20.55
CA LEU A 75 -4.15 2.19 -21.70
C LEU A 75 -3.88 2.89 -23.04
N ASP A 76 -3.49 4.17 -23.03
CA ASP A 76 -3.45 4.98 -24.24
C ASP A 76 -2.32 6.01 -24.23
N GLU A 77 -1.48 5.98 -25.27
CA GLU A 77 -0.45 7.00 -25.55
C GLU A 77 -1.05 8.39 -25.84
N THR A 78 -2.38 8.46 -25.99
CA THR A 78 -3.15 9.68 -26.29
C THR A 78 -3.56 10.49 -25.06
N PHE A 79 -3.36 10.03 -23.83
CA PHE A 79 -3.79 10.78 -22.63
C PHE A 79 -3.04 12.12 -22.43
N ALA A 80 -1.92 12.31 -23.13
CA ALA A 80 -1.17 13.57 -23.18
C ALA A 80 -1.41 14.38 -24.46
N GLN A 81 -2.36 13.96 -25.32
CA GLN A 81 -2.73 14.72 -26.52
C GLN A 81 -3.95 15.59 -26.23
N GLU A 82 -3.85 16.85 -26.65
CA GLU A 82 -4.75 17.95 -26.29
C GLU A 82 -6.24 17.60 -26.48
N LEU A 83 -7.03 17.90 -25.46
CA LEU A 83 -8.50 17.87 -25.45
C LEU A 83 -9.08 18.95 -26.39
N TRP A 84 -8.90 18.80 -27.70
CA TRP A 84 -9.67 19.54 -28.71
C TRP A 84 -10.66 18.63 -29.41
N VAL A 85 -11.28 17.71 -28.67
CA VAL A 85 -12.42 16.95 -29.18
C VAL A 85 -13.65 17.83 -29.04
N VAL A 86 -14.04 18.48 -30.13
CA VAL A 86 -15.37 19.06 -30.27
C VAL A 86 -16.29 17.91 -30.68
N GLU A 87 -17.22 17.52 -29.81
CA GLU A 87 -18.27 16.56 -30.16
C GLU A 87 -19.19 17.22 -31.20
N GLU A 88 -19.36 16.56 -32.36
CA GLU A 88 -20.32 16.94 -33.41
C GLU A 88 -21.72 16.38 -33.10
#